data_AF-A0A1R3GHE6-F1
#
_entry.id   AF-A0A1R3GHE6-F1
#
_cell.length_a   1.000
_cell.length_b   1.000
_cell.length_c   1.000
_cell.angle_alpha   90.00
_cell.angle_beta   90.00
_cell.angle_gamma   90.00
#
_symmetry.space_group_name_H-M   'P 1'
#
loop_
_entity.id
_entity.type
_entity.pdbx_description
1 polymer ?
#
loop_
_entity_poly.entity_id
_entity_poly.type
_entity_poly.pdbx_seq_one_letter_code
_entity_poly.pdbx_strand_id
1 'polypeptide(L)'
;MDTTAAQFPYPWQRCKLIHLVRHGQAMHNVEGDINREALLSPHLFDAELSPLGLQQVSKLRKEAHARGLRRRVDLVVTSPLYRLWTRPEQEIAIVSHGIILQHILYVLGNDLDPTDRSTLRQRFGNCELRSVLIVDKR
;
A
#
# COMPACT_ATOMS: atom_id res chain seq x y z
N MET A 1 28.04 -18.48 -13.32
CA MET A 1 26.59 -18.63 -13.59
C MET A 1 26.04 -17.21 -13.64
N ASP A 2 25.92 -16.66 -14.85
CA ASP A 2 25.42 -15.31 -15.06
C ASP A 2 23.97 -15.23 -14.57
N THR A 3 23.79 -14.47 -13.50
CA THR A 3 22.46 -14.04 -13.07
C THR A 3 22.10 -12.90 -14.00
N THR A 4 21.41 -13.20 -15.10
CA THR A 4 20.88 -12.20 -16.02
C THR A 4 19.99 -11.27 -15.19
N ALA A 5 20.51 -10.10 -14.82
CA ALA A 5 19.72 -9.08 -14.15
C ALA A 5 18.52 -8.79 -15.05
N ALA A 6 17.30 -8.95 -14.54
CA ALA A 6 16.09 -8.70 -15.29
C ALA A 6 16.18 -7.32 -15.93
N GLN A 7 16.30 -7.28 -17.27
CA GLN A 7 16.53 -6.05 -18.00
C GLN A 7 15.20 -5.30 -18.08
N PHE A 8 15.03 -4.33 -17.20
CA PHE A 8 13.84 -3.50 -17.19
C PHE A 8 13.79 -2.66 -18.48
N PRO A 9 12.69 -2.70 -19.26
CA PRO A 9 12.63 -2.02 -20.56
C PRO A 9 12.54 -0.49 -20.47
N TYR A 10 12.54 0.08 -19.26
CA TYR A 10 12.38 1.51 -19.01
C TYR A 10 13.44 2.04 -18.04
N PRO A 11 13.96 3.26 -18.26
CA PRO A 11 14.92 3.91 -17.36
C PRO A 11 14.27 4.25 -16.01
N TRP A 12 15.05 4.22 -14.93
CA TRP A 12 14.56 4.43 -13.56
C TRP A 12 13.84 5.77 -13.36
N GLN A 13 14.22 6.81 -14.09
CA GLN A 13 13.58 8.13 -14.06
C GLN A 13 12.11 8.11 -14.52
N ARG A 14 11.73 7.10 -15.29
CA ARG A 14 10.34 6.87 -15.72
C ARG A 14 9.60 5.91 -14.80
N CYS A 15 10.24 5.43 -13.75
CA CYS A 15 9.69 4.48 -12.82
C CYS A 15 9.37 5.15 -11.47
N LYS A 16 8.31 4.68 -10.83
CA LYS A 16 7.98 4.98 -9.43
C LYS A 16 7.70 3.68 -8.70
N LEU A 17 8.43 3.44 -7.62
CA LEU A 17 8.18 2.35 -6.69
C LEU A 17 7.19 2.84 -5.63
N ILE A 18 5.99 2.25 -5.60
CA ILE A 18 4.95 2.61 -4.65
C ILE A 18 4.75 1.49 -3.64
N HIS A 19 4.92 1.82 -2.35
CA HIS A 19 4.61 0.97 -1.21
C HIS A 19 3.21 1.28 -0.69
N LEU A 20 2.27 0.36 -0.85
CA LEU A 20 0.90 0.47 -0.36
C LEU A 20 0.80 -0.23 0.99
N VAL A 21 0.40 0.51 2.03
CA VAL A 21 0.34 0.04 3.41
C VAL A 21 -1.06 0.22 3.97
N ARG A 22 -1.72 -0.88 4.34
CA ARG A 22 -2.98 -0.79 5.09
C ARG A 22 -2.68 -0.44 6.55
N HIS A 23 -3.50 0.40 7.17
CA HIS A 23 -3.45 0.60 8.62
C HIS A 23 -3.60 -0.73 9.40
N GLY A 24 -3.16 -0.74 10.66
CA GLY A 24 -3.37 -1.87 11.57
C GLY A 24 -4.83 -2.00 11.99
N GLN A 25 -5.20 -3.10 12.62
CA GLN A 25 -6.58 -3.29 13.10
C GLN A 25 -6.96 -2.15 14.04
N ALA A 26 -8.03 -1.43 13.70
CA ALA A 26 -8.64 -0.41 14.54
C ALA A 26 -9.96 -0.90 15.11
N MET A 27 -10.50 -0.20 16.10
CA MET A 27 -11.78 -0.58 16.73
C MET A 27 -12.92 -0.64 15.71
N HIS A 28 -12.91 0.20 14.66
CA HIS A 28 -13.89 0.10 13.57
C HIS A 28 -13.81 -1.24 12.80
N ASN A 29 -12.64 -1.87 12.71
CA ASN A 29 -12.53 -3.20 12.10
C ASN A 29 -13.16 -4.25 13.01
N VAL A 30 -12.85 -4.19 14.31
CA VAL A 30 -13.38 -5.13 15.31
C VAL A 30 -14.90 -5.08 15.33
N GLU A 31 -15.48 -3.89 15.49
CA GLU A 31 -16.92 -3.69 15.53
C GLU A 31 -17.57 -3.98 14.17
N GLY A 32 -16.93 -3.59 13.06
CA GLY A 32 -17.43 -3.82 11.70
C GLY A 32 -17.45 -5.30 11.28
N ASP A 33 -16.55 -6.13 11.83
CA ASP A 33 -16.54 -7.58 11.60
C ASP A 33 -17.69 -8.28 12.34
N ILE A 34 -18.17 -7.70 13.45
CA ILE A 34 -19.33 -8.18 14.22
C ILE A 34 -20.64 -7.67 13.59
N ASN A 35 -20.73 -6.35 13.39
CA ASN A 35 -21.87 -5.69 12.78
C ASN A 35 -21.40 -4.60 11.80
N ARG A 36 -21.68 -4.83 10.52
CA ARG A 36 -21.27 -3.90 9.46
C ARG A 36 -21.91 -2.52 9.56
N GLU A 37 -23.10 -2.40 10.17
CA GLU A 37 -23.77 -1.11 10.40
C GLU A 37 -23.03 -0.23 11.41
N ALA A 38 -22.22 -0.83 12.29
CA ALA A 38 -21.41 -0.08 13.25
C ALA A 38 -20.45 0.90 12.55
N LEU A 39 -20.01 0.60 11.32
CA LEU A 39 -19.15 1.48 10.53
C LEU A 39 -19.79 2.84 10.21
N LEU A 40 -21.10 2.99 10.35
CA LEU A 40 -21.81 4.27 10.18
C LEU A 40 -21.75 5.14 11.44
N SER A 41 -21.27 4.60 12.57
CA SER A 41 -21.13 5.33 13.82
C SER A 41 -20.05 6.42 13.68
N PRO A 42 -20.36 7.70 13.99
CA PRO A 42 -19.36 8.76 14.04
C PRO A 42 -18.19 8.46 14.99
N HIS A 43 -18.44 7.69 16.05
CA HIS A 43 -17.41 7.28 17.01
C HIS A 43 -16.37 6.31 16.41
N LEU A 44 -16.72 5.62 15.33
CA LEU A 44 -15.83 4.69 14.66
C LEU A 44 -15.16 5.28 13.41
N PHE A 45 -15.45 6.54 13.08
CA PHE A 45 -14.87 7.22 11.91
C PHE A 45 -13.35 7.34 12.01
N ASP A 46 -12.84 7.77 13.18
CA ASP A 46 -11.41 7.89 13.47
C ASP A 46 -11.06 7.05 14.71
N ALA A 47 -11.50 5.79 14.68
CA ALA A 47 -11.31 4.87 15.80
C ALA A 47 -9.82 4.54 16.01
N GLU A 48 -9.41 4.46 17.27
CA GLU A 48 -8.05 4.08 17.64
C GLU A 48 -7.68 2.64 17.24
N LEU A 49 -6.38 2.36 17.24
CA LEU A 49 -5.88 1.00 17.04
C LEU A 49 -6.27 0.09 18.19
N SER A 50 -6.66 -1.14 17.87
CA SER A 50 -6.85 -2.17 18.89
C SER A 50 -5.50 -2.61 19.46
N PRO A 51 -5.47 -3.34 20.60
CA PRO A 51 -4.24 -3.96 21.11
C PRO A 51 -3.54 -4.85 20.07
N LEU A 52 -4.32 -5.57 19.26
CA LEU A 52 -3.80 -6.36 18.14
C LEU A 52 -3.24 -5.44 17.04
N GLY A 53 -3.91 -4.33 16.73
CA GLY A 53 -3.43 -3.31 15.79
C GLY A 53 -2.07 -2.75 16.17
N LEU A 54 -1.85 -2.46 17.46
CA LEU A 54 -0.55 -1.98 17.96
C LEU A 54 0.56 -3.02 17.76
N GLN A 55 0.27 -4.31 17.99
CA GLN A 55 1.22 -5.39 17.74
C GLN A 55 1.54 -5.53 16.25
N GLN A 56 0.52 -5.42 15.38
CA GLN A 56 0.69 -5.44 13.93
C GLN A 56 1.60 -4.31 13.44
N VAL A 57 1.38 -3.07 13.94
CA VAL A 57 2.24 -1.92 13.62
C VAL A 57 3.67 -2.13 14.10
N SER A 58 3.86 -2.66 15.30
CA SER A 58 5.18 -2.96 15.84
C SER A 58 5.94 -3.98 14.97
N LYS A 59 5.24 -5.03 14.50
CA LYS A 59 5.81 -6.02 13.59
C LYS A 59 6.19 -5.38 12.25
N LEU A 60 5.26 -4.68 11.61
CA LEU A 60 5.52 -4.02 10.32
C LEU A 60 6.68 -3.01 10.41
N ARG A 61 6.78 -2.28 11.53
CA ARG A 61 7.90 -1.35 11.78
C ARG A 61 9.25 -2.07 11.76
N LYS A 62 9.35 -3.23 12.42
CA LYS A 62 10.59 -4.04 12.44
C LYS A 62 10.95 -4.51 11.03
N GLU A 63 9.98 -5.00 10.28
CA GLU A 63 10.16 -5.43 8.89
C GLU A 63 10.59 -4.28 7.98
N ALA A 64 9.92 -3.13 8.07
CA ALA A 64 10.25 -1.93 7.32
C ALA A 64 11.66 -1.42 7.65
N HIS A 65 12.06 -1.51 8.92
CA HIS A 65 13.42 -1.17 9.34
C HIS A 65 14.45 -2.14 8.75
N ALA A 66 14.22 -3.45 8.84
CA ALA A 66 15.11 -4.47 8.29
C ALA A 66 15.27 -4.34 6.76
N ARG A 67 14.19 -3.93 6.06
CA ARG A 67 14.22 -3.67 4.61
C ARG A 67 14.85 -2.34 4.22
N GLY A 68 15.20 -1.48 5.19
CA GLY A 68 15.75 -0.16 4.95
C GLY A 68 14.73 0.88 4.43
N LEU A 69 13.43 0.58 4.46
CA LEU A 69 12.39 1.46 3.87
C LEU A 69 12.42 2.87 4.47
N ARG A 70 12.70 3.01 5.77
CA ARG A 70 12.79 4.32 6.43
C ARG A 70 13.85 5.25 5.79
N ARG A 71 14.88 4.69 5.14
CA ARG A 71 15.95 5.46 4.49
C ARG A 71 15.71 5.69 3.01
N ARG A 72 14.83 4.89 2.39
CA ARG A 72 14.61 4.90 0.94
C ARG A 72 13.33 5.60 0.52
N VAL A 73 12.28 5.55 1.34
CA VAL A 73 11.02 6.23 1.05
C VAL A 73 11.26 7.73 1.06
N ASP A 74 11.05 8.36 -0.09
CA ASP A 74 11.19 9.79 -0.31
C ASP A 74 9.99 10.57 0.24
N LEU A 75 8.79 9.96 0.16
CA LEU A 75 7.53 10.61 0.50
C LEU A 75 6.52 9.62 1.09
N VAL A 76 5.83 10.02 2.16
CA VAL A 76 4.65 9.32 2.72
C VAL A 76 3.40 10.15 2.45
N VAL A 77 2.39 9.53 1.81
CA VAL A 77 1.09 10.16 1.55
C VAL A 77 -0.08 9.35 2.10
N THR A 78 -1.17 10.03 2.43
CA THR A 78 -2.44 9.41 2.87
C THR A 78 -3.57 9.58 1.86
N SER A 79 -3.31 10.25 0.72
CA SER A 79 -4.31 10.65 -0.28
C SER A 79 -4.02 10.03 -1.66
N PRO A 80 -5.04 9.58 -2.43
CA PRO A 80 -4.81 8.83 -3.66
C PRO A 80 -4.41 9.69 -4.89
N LEU A 81 -3.42 9.12 -5.61
CA LEU A 81 -3.28 9.02 -7.06
C LEU A 81 -2.76 10.21 -7.87
N TYR A 82 -3.60 11.06 -8.47
CA TYR A 82 -3.18 11.87 -9.64
C TYR A 82 -1.98 12.79 -9.36
N ARG A 83 -1.91 13.34 -8.15
CA ARG A 83 -0.82 14.22 -7.69
C ARG A 83 0.52 13.51 -7.56
N LEU A 84 0.55 12.16 -7.48
CA LEU A 84 1.79 11.40 -7.36
C LEU A 84 2.58 11.33 -8.67
N TRP A 85 1.94 11.52 -9.83
CA TRP A 85 2.67 11.51 -11.09
C TRP A 85 3.58 12.74 -11.16
N THR A 86 3.06 13.92 -10.87
CA THR A 86 3.78 15.20 -11.02
C THR A 86 4.87 15.44 -9.96
N ARG A 87 5.18 14.43 -9.16
CA ARG A 87 6.11 14.47 -8.04
C ARG A 87 7.49 13.96 -8.47
N PRO A 88 8.60 14.62 -8.08
CA PRO A 88 9.95 14.15 -8.42
C PRO A 88 10.36 12.85 -7.71
N GLU A 89 9.69 12.50 -6.60
CA GLU A 89 9.99 11.35 -5.76
C GLU A 89 9.80 10.01 -6.49
N GLN A 90 10.73 9.07 -6.29
CA GLN A 90 10.76 7.78 -7.00
C GLN A 90 10.31 6.62 -6.12
N GLU A 91 10.56 6.66 -4.81
CA GLU A 91 10.09 5.66 -3.85
C GLU A 91 9.08 6.29 -2.88
N ILE A 92 7.80 5.94 -3.01
CA ILE A 92 6.69 6.60 -2.31
C ILE A 92 5.93 5.57 -1.49
N ALA A 93 5.61 5.89 -0.23
CA ALA A 93 4.69 5.09 0.57
C ALA A 93 3.30 5.73 0.65
N ILE A 94 2.26 4.94 0.43
CA ILE A 94 0.86 5.32 0.60
C ILE A 94 0.28 4.53 1.76
N VAL A 95 -0.20 5.22 2.79
CA VAL A 95 -0.89 4.59 3.93
C VAL A 95 -2.38 4.90 3.85
N SER A 96 -3.24 3.88 3.81
CA SER A 96 -4.69 4.08 3.68
C SER A 96 -5.51 2.87 4.16
N HIS A 97 -6.81 2.89 3.87
CA HIS A 97 -7.75 1.80 4.12
C HIS A 97 -7.68 0.74 3.03
N GLY A 98 -7.96 -0.52 3.39
CA GLY A 98 -7.84 -1.66 2.47
C GLY A 98 -8.64 -1.50 1.18
N ILE A 99 -9.86 -0.94 1.25
CA ILE A 99 -10.70 -0.72 0.06
C ILE A 99 -10.12 0.36 -0.86
N ILE A 100 -9.54 1.42 -0.30
CA ILE A 100 -8.90 2.50 -1.07
C ILE A 100 -7.64 1.98 -1.76
N LEU A 101 -6.80 1.24 -1.02
CA LEU A 101 -5.57 0.64 -1.58
C LEU A 101 -5.88 -0.39 -2.67
N GLN A 102 -6.95 -1.17 -2.52
CA GLN A 102 -7.41 -2.11 -3.55
C GLN A 102 -7.85 -1.37 -4.82
N HIS A 103 -8.58 -0.26 -4.70
CA HIS A 103 -8.95 0.56 -5.85
C HIS A 103 -7.73 1.21 -6.50
N ILE A 104 -6.78 1.71 -5.71
CA ILE A 104 -5.49 2.22 -6.20
C ILE A 104 -4.77 1.13 -7.01
N LEU A 105 -4.60 -0.07 -6.46
CA LEU A 105 -3.99 -1.20 -7.16
C LEU A 105 -4.72 -1.56 -8.45
N TYR A 106 -6.05 -1.56 -8.43
CA TYR A 106 -6.86 -1.85 -9.61
C TYR A 106 -6.62 -0.83 -10.73
N VAL A 107 -6.62 0.47 -10.39
CA VAL A 107 -6.37 1.55 -11.35
C VAL A 107 -4.95 1.47 -11.91
N LEU A 108 -3.95 1.23 -11.05
CA LEU A 108 -2.55 1.14 -11.45
C LEU A 108 -2.24 -0.13 -12.26
N GLY A 109 -2.94 -1.23 -11.96
CA GLY A 109 -2.70 -2.53 -12.56
C GLY A 109 -3.54 -2.84 -13.79
N ASN A 110 -4.34 -1.89 -14.30
CA ASN A 110 -5.05 -2.08 -15.58
C ASN A 110 -4.12 -2.30 -16.77
N ASP A 111 -2.85 -1.90 -16.63
CA ASP A 111 -1.79 -2.08 -17.63
C ASP A 111 -0.96 -3.36 -17.44
N LEU A 112 -1.30 -4.19 -16.44
CA LEU A 112 -0.60 -5.45 -16.12
C LEU A 112 -1.24 -6.66 -16.80
N ASP A 113 -0.44 -7.72 -16.97
CA ASP A 113 -0.90 -9.00 -17.55
C ASP A 113 -2.08 -9.57 -16.75
N PRO A 114 -3.11 -10.14 -17.42
CA PRO A 114 -4.28 -10.73 -16.75
C PRO A 114 -3.95 -11.74 -15.63
N THR A 115 -2.82 -12.44 -15.71
CA THR A 115 -2.36 -13.43 -14.73
C THR A 115 -1.93 -12.76 -13.42
N ASP A 116 -1.29 -11.58 -13.51
CA ASP A 116 -0.85 -10.77 -12.37
C ASP A 116 -2.03 -10.08 -11.66
N ARG A 117 -3.17 -9.93 -12.33
CA ARG A 117 -4.39 -9.29 -11.77
C ARG A 117 -5.01 -10.08 -10.62
N SER A 118 -4.69 -11.37 -10.49
CA SER A 118 -5.17 -12.21 -9.38
C SER A 118 -4.69 -11.69 -8.01
N THR A 119 -3.43 -11.24 -7.93
CA THR A 119 -2.85 -10.65 -6.70
C THR A 119 -3.42 -9.28 -6.38
N LEU A 120 -3.78 -8.49 -7.42
CA LEU A 120 -4.42 -7.18 -7.27
C LEU A 120 -5.84 -7.27 -6.69
N ARG A 121 -6.52 -8.42 -6.87
CA ARG A 121 -7.89 -8.64 -6.38
C ARG A 121 -7.93 -9.04 -4.91
N GLN A 122 -6.81 -9.45 -4.32
CA GLN A 122 -6.79 -9.84 -2.92
C GLN A 122 -6.97 -8.62 -2.01
N ARG A 123 -7.87 -8.72 -1.03
CA ARG A 123 -8.00 -7.71 0.02
C ARG A 123 -6.68 -7.58 0.79
N PHE A 124 -6.35 -6.36 1.21
CA PHE A 124 -5.21 -6.14 2.10
C PHE A 124 -5.53 -6.64 3.51
N GLY A 125 -4.63 -7.39 4.14
CA GLY A 125 -4.60 -7.63 5.57
C GLY A 125 -4.21 -6.38 6.36
N ASN A 126 -4.54 -6.35 7.65
CA ASN A 126 -4.15 -5.25 8.53
C ASN A 126 -2.62 -5.17 8.66
N CYS A 127 -2.05 -3.97 8.54
CA CYS A 127 -0.60 -3.75 8.41
C CYS A 127 0.07 -4.52 7.26
N GLU A 128 -0.67 -4.90 6.22
CA GLU A 128 -0.04 -5.47 5.03
C GLU A 128 0.64 -4.36 4.21
N LEU A 129 1.85 -4.65 3.73
CA LEU A 129 2.60 -3.84 2.78
C LEU A 129 2.75 -4.58 1.45
N ARG A 130 2.28 -3.97 0.36
CA ARG A 130 2.54 -4.42 -1.01
C ARG A 130 3.33 -3.36 -1.76
N SER A 131 4.30 -3.78 -2.56
CA SER A 131 5.08 -2.84 -3.37
C SER A 131 4.78 -3.08 -4.84
N VAL A 132 4.53 -2.00 -5.58
CA VAL A 132 4.29 -2.06 -7.02
C VAL A 132 5.23 -1.08 -7.72
N LEU A 133 5.84 -1.54 -8.80
CA LEU A 133 6.59 -0.67 -9.69
C LEU A 133 5.66 -0.19 -10.80
N ILE A 134 5.59 1.11 -10.98
CA ILE A 134 4.76 1.75 -12.01
C ILE A 134 5.71 2.45 -12.96
N VAL A 135 5.36 2.44 -14.24
CA VAL A 135 6.18 2.97 -15.32
C VAL A 135 5.39 4.02 -16.08
N ASP A 136 5.97 5.19 -16.34
CA ASP A 136 5.45 6.07 -17.39
C ASP A 136 5.69 5.43 -18.74
N LYS A 137 4.61 5.14 -19.48
CA LYS A 137 4.70 4.66 -20.86
C LYS A 137 4.59 5.79 -21.90
N ARG A 138 4.36 7.04 -21.48
CA ARG A 138 4.19 8.19 -22.37
C ARG A 138 5.48 8.71 -23.00
#